data_AF-A0A2E9QJN1-F1
#
_entry.id   AF-A0A2E9QJN1-F1
#
_cell.length_a   1.000
_cell.length_b   1.000
_cell.length_c   1.000
_cell.angle_alpha   90.00
_cell.angle_beta   90.00
_cell.angle_gamma   90.00
#
_symmetry.space_group_name_H-M   'P 1'
#
loop_
_entity.id
_entity.type
_entity.pdbx_description
1 polymer ?
#
loop_
_entity_poly.entity_id
_entity_poly.type
_entity_poly.pdbx_seq_one_letter_code
_entity_poly.pdbx_strand_id
1 'polypeptide(L)'
;MKRLFLILSLCVFSLANAQNGLLNGTGYAPNFTVTDLNGNTYTIYDYLDSGYVMVLELMSVSCGHCQSHAAGTENSYIANGPSGTNVARFLGLEVNPSTDSTAVANFASTYNVTFPIANNVSPTAINYELYYTPGYYVIYPDYTYTTICAASCVTAQNYITIEGLLNASIAAWTPPVYGCMDSTASNYDQLATVSNDSCDYTSYTITTIGMSFSPDTIVCDVGDTISFILGGSHNAVEVSDSTWLAGGNTPLSGGFSFGYGTAGMYIPDDCHTFYYVCQPHSQAGMKGVIIAHHPPVFGCTDSLAFNYDSLATVDDGTCTYTYDVTFQLDMSTVDTALFTIPEINGTFNNWCGPCAPMSDPDGDNIWDYTIALPDGYYEFIYTADSVNIIENLFPSLCTVSGWGYTNRTLNIVGDTTLPVVCWESCWECNFIPVLGCTSPIYCNYNPLATIYDGSCAGFAGCMDPLYAEYDSIATCDDGSCSTLSTCNEDAPTGLYASNVVHNRATINWDNINSNVCSVDQYRIQYREVGASSWSQKTMSGPVGSCNFASQKTDKLILNLTANTNYEYQ
;
A
#
# COMPACT_ATOMS: atom_id res chain seq x y z
N MET A 1 50.19 22.85 -45.53
CA MET A 1 50.25 22.79 -44.06
C MET A 1 49.05 22.01 -43.55
N LYS A 2 49.22 20.71 -43.29
CA LYS A 2 48.25 19.85 -42.62
C LYS A 2 48.76 19.66 -41.19
N ARG A 3 47.96 19.93 -40.17
CA ARG A 3 48.18 19.41 -38.82
C ARG A 3 46.87 18.82 -38.30
N LEU A 4 46.87 17.49 -38.33
CA LEU A 4 45.90 16.57 -37.76
C LEU A 4 45.98 16.72 -36.23
N PHE A 5 44.89 17.10 -35.57
CA PHE A 5 44.79 17.01 -34.12
C PHE A 5 44.35 15.60 -33.74
N LEU A 6 45.25 14.89 -33.06
CA LEU A 6 45.04 13.58 -32.47
C LEU A 6 44.22 13.79 -31.18
N ILE A 7 42.93 13.45 -31.21
CA ILE A 7 42.10 13.38 -30.00
C ILE A 7 42.48 12.07 -29.31
N LEU A 8 43.16 12.19 -28.18
CA LEU A 8 43.49 11.09 -27.29
C LEU A 8 42.18 10.62 -26.62
N SER A 9 41.56 9.58 -27.19
CA SER A 9 40.45 8.87 -26.54
C SER A 9 40.99 8.25 -25.26
N LEU A 10 40.63 8.84 -24.12
CA LEU A 10 40.81 8.24 -22.81
C LEU A 10 39.97 6.96 -22.80
N CYS A 11 40.62 5.80 -22.95
CA CYS A 11 39.98 4.53 -22.62
C CYS A 11 39.66 4.57 -21.11
N VAL A 12 38.41 4.87 -20.79
CA VAL A 12 37.82 4.53 -19.50
C VAL A 12 37.83 3.01 -19.46
N PHE A 13 38.85 2.44 -18.80
CA PHE A 13 38.71 1.10 -18.29
C PHE A 13 37.56 1.18 -17.28
N SER A 14 36.40 0.66 -17.67
CA SER A 14 35.36 0.29 -16.71
C SER A 14 36.02 -0.70 -15.76
N LEU A 15 36.35 -0.23 -14.56
CA LEU A 15 36.54 -1.11 -13.43
C LEU A 15 35.23 -1.89 -13.32
N ALA A 16 35.25 -3.16 -13.73
CA ALA A 16 34.22 -4.09 -13.33
C ALA A 16 34.32 -4.16 -11.81
N ASN A 17 33.50 -3.39 -11.12
CA ASN A 17 33.24 -3.63 -9.71
C ASN A 17 32.81 -5.09 -9.64
N ALA A 18 33.63 -5.94 -9.02
CA ALA A 18 33.18 -7.27 -8.63
C ALA A 18 32.01 -7.04 -7.67
N GLN A 19 30.79 -7.10 -8.20
CA GLN A 19 29.59 -7.05 -7.38
C GLN A 19 29.53 -8.36 -6.60
N ASN A 20 29.12 -8.27 -5.34
CA ASN A 20 28.84 -9.43 -4.51
C ASN A 20 27.33 -9.63 -4.48
N GLY A 21 26.87 -10.88 -4.63
CA GLY A 21 25.51 -11.28 -4.29
C GLY A 21 25.37 -11.24 -2.77
N LEU A 22 24.90 -10.11 -2.25
CA LEU A 22 24.66 -9.85 -0.84
C LEU A 22 23.40 -10.57 -0.32
N LEU A 23 23.42 -10.98 0.93
CA LEU A 23 22.33 -11.71 1.58
C LEU A 23 21.05 -10.88 1.85
N ASN A 24 21.12 -9.55 1.81
CA ASN A 24 20.00 -8.64 2.12
C ASN A 24 18.98 -8.43 0.97
N GLY A 25 19.02 -9.28 -0.07
CA GLY A 25 17.93 -9.42 -1.04
C GLY A 25 17.71 -8.21 -1.95
N THR A 26 18.72 -7.35 -2.15
CA THR A 26 18.66 -6.24 -3.12
C THR A 26 20.04 -6.02 -3.74
N GLY A 27 20.10 -5.81 -5.05
CA GLY A 27 21.33 -5.67 -5.82
C GLY A 27 21.27 -6.38 -7.17
N TYR A 28 22.42 -6.50 -7.83
CA TYR A 28 22.57 -7.23 -9.09
C TYR A 28 23.35 -8.53 -8.85
N ALA A 29 22.85 -9.63 -9.43
CA ALA A 29 23.42 -10.96 -9.27
C ALA A 29 24.73 -11.09 -10.05
N PRO A 30 25.84 -11.52 -9.43
CA PRO A 30 27.09 -11.75 -10.15
C PRO A 30 26.96 -12.84 -11.22
N ASN A 31 27.52 -12.61 -12.40
CA ASN A 31 27.63 -13.63 -13.43
C ASN A 31 28.73 -14.65 -13.09
N PHE A 32 28.45 -15.93 -13.31
CA PHE A 32 29.44 -17.00 -13.25
C PHE A 32 29.06 -18.14 -14.20
N THR A 33 30.03 -19.02 -14.43
CA THR A 33 29.83 -20.24 -15.21
C THR A 33 30.19 -21.45 -14.34
N VAL A 34 29.35 -22.48 -14.35
CA VAL A 34 29.58 -23.71 -13.59
C VAL A 34 29.15 -24.94 -14.37
N THR A 35 29.75 -26.10 -14.06
CA THR A 35 29.44 -27.38 -14.71
C THR A 35 28.78 -28.34 -13.73
N ASP A 36 27.68 -28.98 -14.13
CA ASP A 36 26.97 -29.98 -13.32
C ASP A 36 27.66 -31.36 -13.32
N LEU A 37 27.13 -32.30 -12.56
CA LEU A 37 27.62 -33.69 -12.51
C LEU A 37 27.59 -34.43 -13.86
N ASN A 38 26.74 -34.00 -14.79
CA ASN A 38 26.58 -34.60 -16.11
C ASN A 38 27.50 -33.96 -17.18
N GLY A 39 28.28 -32.94 -16.80
CA GLY A 39 29.17 -32.22 -17.70
C GLY A 39 28.50 -31.08 -18.47
N ASN A 40 27.25 -30.74 -18.17
CA ASN A 40 26.58 -29.59 -18.78
C ASN A 40 27.07 -28.32 -18.11
N THR A 41 27.32 -27.28 -18.90
CA THR A 41 27.82 -25.99 -18.43
C THR A 41 26.72 -24.94 -18.47
N TYR A 42 26.62 -24.15 -17.39
CA TYR A 42 25.60 -23.15 -17.17
C TYR A 42 26.28 -21.82 -16.92
N THR A 43 26.06 -20.85 -17.81
CA THR A 43 26.40 -19.43 -17.59
C THR A 43 25.11 -18.72 -17.23
N ILE A 44 25.06 -18.11 -16.05
CA ILE A 44 23.80 -17.57 -15.51
C ILE A 44 23.19 -16.52 -16.44
N TYR A 45 24.00 -15.57 -16.92
CA TYR A 45 23.49 -14.49 -17.76
C TYR A 45 22.91 -14.97 -19.10
N ASP A 46 23.41 -16.07 -19.67
CA ASP A 46 22.85 -16.61 -20.92
C ASP A 46 21.37 -17.00 -20.76
N TYR A 47 20.98 -17.45 -19.57
CA TYR A 47 19.59 -17.79 -19.26
C TYR A 47 18.74 -16.55 -18.92
N LEU A 48 19.32 -15.59 -18.19
CA LEU A 48 18.65 -14.32 -17.88
C LEU A 48 18.36 -13.52 -19.16
N ASP A 49 19.34 -13.41 -20.05
CA ASP A 49 19.21 -12.75 -21.36
C ASP A 49 18.20 -13.47 -22.27
N SER A 50 17.99 -14.78 -22.05
CA SER A 50 16.95 -15.57 -22.71
C SER A 50 15.57 -15.44 -22.05
N GLY A 51 15.42 -14.59 -21.03
CA GLY A 51 14.17 -14.29 -20.35
C GLY A 51 13.77 -15.27 -19.24
N TYR A 52 14.66 -16.17 -18.81
CA TYR A 52 14.36 -17.13 -17.74
C TYR A 52 14.73 -16.57 -16.37
N VAL A 53 13.91 -16.86 -15.36
CA VAL A 53 14.30 -16.69 -13.95
C VAL A 53 15.31 -17.78 -13.58
N MET A 54 16.41 -17.42 -12.93
CA MET A 54 17.42 -18.35 -12.43
C MET A 54 17.25 -18.56 -10.92
N VAL A 55 17.01 -19.79 -10.50
CA VAL A 55 16.98 -20.19 -9.08
C VAL A 55 18.28 -20.90 -8.75
N LEU A 56 19.10 -20.30 -7.89
CA LEU A 56 20.31 -20.91 -7.35
C LEU A 56 20.02 -21.42 -5.94
N GLU A 57 20.32 -22.69 -5.68
CA GLU A 57 20.30 -23.27 -4.33
C GLU A 57 21.72 -23.55 -3.86
N LEU A 58 22.23 -22.76 -2.92
CA LEU A 58 23.51 -23.01 -2.26
C LEU A 58 23.27 -23.98 -1.10
N MET A 59 23.73 -25.21 -1.25
CA MET A 59 23.38 -26.31 -0.35
C MET A 59 24.57 -27.17 0.06
N SER A 60 24.35 -27.99 1.09
CA SER A 60 25.20 -29.14 1.41
C SER A 60 24.34 -30.40 1.43
N VAL A 61 24.75 -31.44 0.71
CA VAL A 61 24.05 -32.74 0.64
C VAL A 61 24.03 -33.47 1.98
N SER A 62 24.89 -33.06 2.90
CA SER A 62 24.95 -33.54 4.29
C SER A 62 24.16 -32.66 5.27
N CYS A 63 23.55 -31.56 4.81
CA CYS A 63 22.77 -30.66 5.64
C CYS A 63 21.32 -31.14 5.78
N GLY A 64 20.86 -31.31 7.02
CA GLY A 64 19.52 -31.85 7.31
C GLY A 64 18.38 -30.96 6.79
N HIS A 65 18.55 -29.64 6.80
CA HIS A 65 17.58 -28.71 6.21
C HIS A 65 17.52 -28.84 4.69
N CYS A 66 18.67 -28.94 4.03
CA CYS A 66 18.81 -29.14 2.60
C CYS A 66 18.10 -30.43 2.15
N GLN A 67 18.29 -31.50 2.91
CA GLN A 67 17.56 -32.77 2.73
C GLN A 67 16.06 -32.63 2.91
N SER A 68 15.61 -31.87 3.91
CA SER A 68 14.18 -31.64 4.16
C SER A 68 13.49 -30.75 3.12
N HIS A 69 14.25 -29.85 2.47
CA HIS A 69 13.73 -28.92 1.47
C HIS A 69 13.77 -29.48 0.04
N ALA A 70 14.58 -30.52 -0.20
CA ALA A 70 14.81 -31.11 -1.53
C ALA A 70 13.53 -31.38 -2.32
N ALA A 71 12.52 -31.97 -1.67
CA ALA A 71 11.23 -32.25 -2.31
C ALA A 71 10.48 -30.97 -2.75
N GLY A 72 10.61 -29.88 -2.00
CA GLY A 72 9.94 -28.61 -2.27
C GLY A 72 10.61 -27.85 -3.42
N THR A 73 11.95 -27.83 -3.41
CA THR A 73 12.73 -27.30 -4.53
C THR A 73 12.44 -28.10 -5.81
N GLU A 74 12.41 -29.43 -5.72
CA GLU A 74 12.10 -30.30 -6.85
C GLU A 74 10.68 -30.09 -7.38
N ASN A 75 9.67 -29.98 -6.51
CA ASN A 75 8.31 -29.68 -6.94
C ASN A 75 8.24 -28.34 -7.68
N SER A 76 8.92 -27.31 -7.17
CA SER A 76 9.00 -26.01 -7.83
C SER A 76 9.74 -26.08 -9.18
N TYR A 77 10.79 -26.90 -9.27
CA TYR A 77 11.49 -27.17 -10.53
C TYR A 77 10.60 -27.91 -11.54
N ILE A 78 9.83 -28.92 -11.13
CA ILE A 78 8.88 -29.61 -12.01
C ILE A 78 7.79 -28.65 -12.48
N ALA A 79 7.31 -27.77 -11.60
CA ALA A 79 6.26 -26.81 -11.91
C ALA A 79 6.72 -25.65 -12.81
N ASN A 80 7.93 -25.11 -12.59
CA ASN A 80 8.39 -23.88 -13.26
C ASN A 80 9.55 -24.08 -14.24
N GLY A 81 10.26 -25.18 -14.11
CA GLY A 81 11.38 -25.58 -14.97
C GLY A 81 10.91 -26.11 -16.33
N PRO A 82 11.83 -26.70 -17.12
CA PRO A 82 11.58 -27.09 -18.51
C PRO A 82 10.38 -28.03 -18.74
N SER A 83 10.01 -28.84 -17.74
CA SER A 83 8.88 -29.78 -17.82
C SER A 83 7.53 -29.17 -17.42
N GLY A 84 7.53 -27.97 -16.82
CA GLY A 84 6.34 -27.27 -16.33
C GLY A 84 6.03 -26.03 -17.16
N THR A 85 5.90 -24.87 -16.51
CA THR A 85 5.66 -23.58 -17.19
C THR A 85 6.86 -23.09 -18.01
N ASN A 86 8.05 -23.68 -17.78
CA ASN A 86 9.29 -23.36 -18.49
C ASN A 86 9.69 -21.87 -18.40
N VAL A 87 9.36 -21.21 -17.28
CA VAL A 87 9.75 -19.80 -17.03
C VAL A 87 11.03 -19.68 -16.21
N ALA A 88 11.45 -20.77 -15.56
CA ALA A 88 12.61 -20.76 -14.66
C ALA A 88 13.63 -21.86 -14.99
N ARG A 89 14.83 -21.70 -14.46
CA ARG A 89 15.93 -22.67 -14.48
C ARG A 89 16.48 -22.80 -13.07
N PHE A 90 16.72 -24.03 -12.64
CA PHE A 90 17.18 -24.34 -11.29
C PHE A 90 18.60 -24.89 -11.36
N LEU A 91 19.42 -24.51 -10.39
CA LEU A 91 20.79 -25.00 -10.27
C LEU A 91 21.16 -25.15 -8.80
N GLY A 92 21.36 -26.40 -8.39
CA GLY A 92 21.94 -26.72 -7.09
C GLY A 92 23.45 -26.52 -7.11
N LEU A 93 23.98 -25.88 -6.08
CA LEU A 93 25.40 -25.63 -5.88
C LEU A 93 25.81 -26.29 -4.57
N GLU A 94 26.47 -27.45 -4.66
CA GLU A 94 27.03 -28.13 -3.49
C GLU A 94 28.28 -27.38 -3.01
N VAL A 95 28.17 -26.77 -1.83
CA VAL A 95 29.21 -25.90 -1.28
C VAL A 95 30.15 -26.58 -0.30
N ASN A 96 29.88 -27.81 0.13
CA ASN A 96 30.73 -28.53 1.06
C ASN A 96 31.93 -29.15 0.32
N PRO A 97 33.16 -28.67 0.55
CA PRO A 97 34.34 -29.22 -0.13
C PRO A 97 34.71 -30.63 0.37
N SER A 98 34.06 -31.12 1.43
CA SER A 98 34.29 -32.46 1.98
C SER A 98 33.44 -33.55 1.31
N THR A 99 32.53 -33.18 0.40
CA THR A 99 31.69 -34.13 -0.35
C THR A 99 32.17 -34.27 -1.79
N ASP A 100 32.04 -35.48 -2.34
CA ASP A 100 32.42 -35.78 -3.72
C ASP A 100 31.17 -35.90 -4.63
N SER A 101 31.40 -36.04 -5.93
CA SER A 101 30.32 -36.19 -6.91
C SER A 101 29.44 -37.42 -6.63
N THR A 102 29.97 -38.45 -5.97
CA THR A 102 29.21 -39.64 -5.55
C THR A 102 28.19 -39.27 -4.48
N ALA A 103 28.58 -38.48 -3.47
CA ALA A 103 27.68 -38.02 -2.41
C ALA A 103 26.54 -37.17 -2.98
N VAL A 104 26.82 -36.28 -3.93
CA VAL A 104 25.81 -35.47 -4.60
C VAL A 104 24.85 -36.33 -5.43
N ALA A 105 25.37 -37.31 -6.18
CA ALA A 105 24.54 -38.25 -6.93
C ALA A 105 23.64 -39.10 -6.01
N ASN A 106 24.16 -39.53 -4.86
CA ASN A 106 23.39 -40.28 -3.86
C ASN A 106 22.28 -39.42 -3.25
N PHE A 107 22.55 -38.14 -2.96
CA PHE A 107 21.53 -37.21 -2.50
C PHE A 107 20.42 -37.07 -3.54
N ALA A 108 20.77 -36.81 -4.81
CA ALA A 108 19.79 -36.66 -5.87
C ALA A 108 18.92 -37.93 -6.02
N SER A 109 19.54 -39.11 -5.96
CA SER A 109 18.82 -40.39 -6.00
C SER A 109 17.95 -40.64 -4.77
N THR A 110 18.36 -40.18 -3.58
CA THR A 110 17.65 -40.45 -2.31
C THR A 110 16.42 -39.56 -2.17
N TYR A 111 16.52 -38.31 -2.63
CA TYR A 111 15.46 -37.30 -2.50
C TYR A 111 14.73 -37.01 -3.82
N ASN A 112 14.96 -37.84 -4.85
CA ASN A 112 14.34 -37.72 -6.17
C ASN A 112 14.53 -36.35 -6.84
N VAL A 113 15.70 -35.73 -6.64
CA VAL A 113 16.03 -34.45 -7.26
C VAL A 113 16.46 -34.66 -8.71
N THR A 114 15.88 -33.88 -9.63
CA THR A 114 16.15 -33.95 -11.07
C THR A 114 16.67 -32.64 -11.66
N PHE A 115 16.65 -31.52 -10.91
CA PHE A 115 17.34 -30.31 -11.35
C PHE A 115 18.88 -30.51 -11.34
N PRO A 116 19.63 -29.81 -12.21
CA PRO A 116 21.09 -29.90 -12.25
C PRO A 116 21.76 -29.50 -10.94
N ILE A 117 22.77 -30.26 -10.50
CA ILE A 117 23.59 -29.94 -9.33
C ILE A 117 25.06 -29.92 -9.72
N ALA A 118 25.78 -28.85 -9.35
CA ALA A 118 27.23 -28.74 -9.47
C ALA A 118 27.91 -29.09 -8.14
N ASN A 119 29.04 -29.80 -8.21
CA ASN A 119 29.81 -30.18 -7.03
C ASN A 119 30.98 -29.21 -6.76
N ASN A 120 31.33 -29.04 -5.48
CA ASN A 120 32.51 -28.33 -5.01
C ASN A 120 32.56 -26.86 -5.45
N VAL A 121 31.44 -26.15 -5.25
CA VAL A 121 31.28 -24.75 -5.63
C VAL A 121 31.52 -23.86 -4.41
N SER A 122 32.49 -22.95 -4.49
CA SER A 122 32.76 -21.99 -3.42
C SER A 122 31.89 -20.73 -3.63
N PRO A 123 30.99 -20.36 -2.70
CA PRO A 123 30.17 -19.15 -2.82
C PRO A 123 31.02 -17.89 -3.03
N THR A 124 32.10 -17.75 -2.24
CA THR A 124 33.03 -16.63 -2.38
C THR A 124 33.75 -16.60 -3.72
N ALA A 125 33.99 -17.75 -4.35
CA ALA A 125 34.64 -17.80 -5.67
C ALA A 125 33.71 -17.37 -6.81
N ILE A 126 32.39 -17.49 -6.62
CA ILE A 126 31.38 -16.99 -7.56
C ILE A 126 30.83 -15.61 -7.14
N ASN A 127 31.43 -14.98 -6.12
CA ASN A 127 31.01 -13.70 -5.52
C ASN A 127 29.62 -13.71 -4.88
N TYR A 128 29.15 -14.84 -4.34
CA TYR A 128 27.90 -14.92 -3.57
C TYR A 128 28.20 -15.09 -2.08
N GLU A 129 27.43 -14.39 -1.24
CA GLU A 129 27.47 -14.57 0.20
C GLU A 129 26.63 -15.78 0.64
N LEU A 130 27.08 -16.46 1.69
CA LEU A 130 26.36 -17.59 2.29
C LEU A 130 26.66 -17.64 3.78
N TYR A 131 25.63 -17.51 4.61
CA TYR A 131 25.76 -17.61 6.07
C TYR A 131 25.49 -19.03 6.57
N TYR A 132 24.41 -19.68 6.08
CA TYR A 132 24.09 -21.09 6.33
C TYR A 132 23.50 -21.77 5.09
N THR A 133 23.61 -23.10 5.03
CA THR A 133 22.91 -23.91 4.02
C THR A 133 21.58 -24.46 4.57
N PRO A 134 20.52 -24.53 3.74
CA PRO A 134 20.45 -24.05 2.36
C PRO A 134 20.20 -22.53 2.30
N GLY A 135 20.71 -21.88 1.25
CA GLY A 135 20.37 -20.49 0.90
C GLY A 135 19.98 -20.40 -0.57
N TYR A 136 18.95 -19.63 -0.90
CA TYR A 136 18.45 -19.51 -2.27
C TYR A 136 18.59 -18.09 -2.79
N TYR A 137 18.96 -17.98 -4.07
CA TYR A 137 18.90 -16.75 -4.84
C TYR A 137 17.91 -16.96 -5.99
N VAL A 138 16.84 -16.15 -6.03
CA VAL A 138 15.91 -16.11 -7.16
C VAL A 138 16.27 -14.87 -7.96
N ILE A 139 16.91 -15.08 -9.11
CA ILE A 139 17.51 -14.06 -9.96
C ILE A 139 16.63 -13.84 -11.18
N TYR A 140 16.31 -12.58 -11.42
CA TYR A 140 15.40 -12.14 -12.46
C TYR A 140 16.15 -11.77 -13.74
N PRO A 141 15.49 -11.83 -14.92
CA PRO A 141 16.08 -11.42 -16.20
C PRO A 141 16.67 -10.00 -16.26
N ASP A 142 16.28 -9.08 -15.38
CA ASP A 142 16.92 -7.75 -15.24
C ASP A 142 18.18 -7.76 -14.34
N TYR A 143 18.67 -8.96 -14.01
CA TYR A 143 19.81 -9.25 -13.13
C TYR A 143 19.58 -8.91 -11.66
N THR A 144 18.42 -8.39 -11.26
CA THR A 144 18.08 -8.23 -9.85
C THR A 144 17.77 -9.57 -9.21
N TYR A 145 17.81 -9.66 -7.89
CA TYR A 145 17.49 -10.92 -7.21
C TYR A 145 16.89 -10.68 -5.83
N THR A 146 16.15 -11.68 -5.36
CA THR A 146 15.74 -11.81 -3.97
C THR A 146 16.37 -13.07 -3.36
N THR A 147 16.48 -13.10 -2.03
CA THR A 147 17.06 -14.23 -1.29
C THR A 147 16.01 -14.90 -0.41
N ILE A 148 16.07 -16.23 -0.34
CA ILE A 148 15.28 -17.03 0.62
C ILE A 148 16.27 -17.74 1.55
N CYS A 149 15.97 -17.77 2.85
CA CYS A 149 16.86 -18.32 3.88
C CYS A 149 18.24 -17.64 4.00
N ALA A 150 18.33 -16.34 3.76
CA ALA A 150 19.60 -15.62 3.73
C ALA A 150 20.39 -15.62 5.05
N ALA A 151 19.71 -15.51 6.21
CA ALA A 151 20.36 -15.44 7.52
C ALA A 151 20.30 -16.75 8.32
N SER A 152 19.17 -17.47 8.29
CA SER A 152 18.99 -18.81 8.86
C SER A 152 17.57 -19.31 8.52
N CYS A 153 17.41 -20.57 8.11
CA CYS A 153 16.09 -21.19 7.98
C CYS A 153 15.58 -21.65 9.37
N VAL A 154 15.18 -20.73 10.28
CA VAL A 154 14.84 -21.08 11.69
C VAL A 154 13.36 -21.33 12.01
N THR A 155 12.45 -21.18 11.05
CA THR A 155 11.06 -21.59 11.28
C THR A 155 10.81 -22.91 10.58
N ALA A 156 10.33 -23.92 11.32
CA ALA A 156 9.96 -25.22 10.81
C ALA A 156 9.06 -25.09 9.57
N GLN A 157 9.62 -25.36 8.40
CA GLN A 157 8.91 -25.28 7.14
C GLN A 157 9.06 -26.61 6.42
N ASN A 158 7.95 -27.32 6.36
CA ASN A 158 7.75 -28.50 5.52
C ASN A 158 8.11 -28.14 4.06
N TYR A 159 8.50 -29.11 3.23
CA TYR A 159 8.88 -28.90 1.83
C TYR A 159 7.88 -28.01 1.05
N ILE A 160 6.60 -28.08 1.43
CA ILE A 160 5.48 -27.26 0.93
C ILE A 160 5.76 -25.75 0.99
N THR A 161 6.41 -25.27 2.04
CA THR A 161 6.63 -23.82 2.19
C THR A 161 7.79 -23.33 1.33
N ILE A 162 8.85 -24.11 1.17
CA ILE A 162 9.93 -23.77 0.24
C ILE A 162 9.40 -23.78 -1.19
N GLU A 163 8.61 -24.79 -1.55
CA GLU A 163 7.89 -24.82 -2.82
C GLU A 163 7.05 -23.54 -3.02
N GLY A 164 6.25 -23.16 -2.02
CA GLY A 164 5.41 -21.96 -2.07
C GLY A 164 6.20 -20.66 -2.21
N LEU A 165 7.30 -20.49 -1.45
CA LEU A 165 8.16 -19.30 -1.50
C LEU A 165 8.87 -19.18 -2.85
N LEU A 166 9.38 -20.28 -3.39
CA LEU A 166 10.02 -20.30 -4.70
C LEU A 166 8.99 -19.99 -5.80
N ASN A 167 7.83 -20.66 -5.78
CA ASN A 167 6.76 -20.41 -6.74
C ASN A 167 6.27 -18.95 -6.70
N ALA A 168 6.10 -18.38 -5.51
CA ALA A 168 5.71 -16.98 -5.34
C ALA A 168 6.79 -16.02 -5.87
N SER A 169 8.07 -16.29 -5.56
CA SER A 169 9.18 -15.44 -6.01
C SER A 169 9.38 -15.49 -7.52
N ILE A 170 9.19 -16.66 -8.15
CA ILE A 170 9.22 -16.83 -9.61
C ILE A 170 8.02 -16.12 -10.25
N ALA A 171 6.82 -16.28 -9.70
CA ALA A 171 5.61 -15.63 -10.20
C ALA A 171 5.60 -14.11 -10.02
N ALA A 172 6.37 -13.58 -9.05
CA ALA A 172 6.54 -12.15 -8.84
C ALA A 172 7.33 -11.47 -9.96
N TRP A 173 8.03 -12.22 -10.81
CA TRP A 173 8.66 -11.66 -12.00
C TRP A 173 7.61 -11.34 -13.06
N THR A 174 7.34 -10.04 -13.23
CA THR A 174 6.65 -9.52 -14.41
C THR A 174 7.71 -9.06 -15.42
N PRO A 175 7.82 -9.66 -16.62
CA PRO A 175 8.71 -9.18 -17.65
C PRO A 175 8.48 -7.68 -17.93
N PRO A 176 9.51 -6.92 -18.33
CA PRO A 176 9.30 -5.56 -18.79
C PRO A 176 8.33 -5.57 -19.97
N VAL A 177 7.17 -4.96 -19.79
CA VAL A 177 6.18 -4.78 -20.85
C VAL A 177 6.56 -3.48 -21.53
N TYR A 178 7.02 -3.59 -22.77
CA TYR A 178 7.39 -2.46 -23.58
C TYR A 178 6.15 -1.85 -24.22
N GLY A 179 5.85 -0.59 -23.92
CA GLY A 179 4.69 0.11 -24.46
C GLY A 179 4.78 1.61 -24.18
N CYS A 180 3.77 2.36 -24.60
CA CYS A 180 3.69 3.77 -24.26
C CYS A 180 3.32 3.94 -22.78
N MET A 181 4.17 4.63 -22.01
CA MET A 181 3.96 4.88 -20.58
C MET A 181 3.29 6.23 -20.30
N ASP A 182 3.07 7.05 -21.34
CA ASP A 182 2.40 8.34 -21.21
C ASP A 182 0.88 8.15 -21.25
N SER A 183 0.21 8.43 -20.14
CA SER A 183 -1.26 8.30 -20.02
C SER A 183 -2.02 9.25 -20.95
N THR A 184 -1.35 10.21 -21.57
CA THR A 184 -1.94 11.14 -22.55
C THR A 184 -1.91 10.61 -23.98
N ALA A 185 -1.16 9.53 -24.27
CA ALA A 185 -1.10 8.92 -25.59
C ALA A 185 -2.28 7.96 -25.85
N SER A 186 -2.75 7.90 -27.10
CA SER A 186 -3.87 7.06 -27.54
C SER A 186 -3.57 5.56 -27.51
N ASN A 187 -2.31 5.18 -27.49
CA ASN A 187 -1.83 3.82 -27.28
C ASN A 187 -1.12 3.62 -25.93
N TYR A 188 -1.46 4.44 -24.93
CA TYR A 188 -1.06 4.21 -23.55
C TYR A 188 -1.33 2.75 -23.15
N ASP A 189 -0.29 2.07 -22.70
CA ASP A 189 -0.38 0.71 -22.21
C ASP A 189 -0.23 0.73 -20.69
N GLN A 190 -1.34 0.54 -19.98
CA GLN A 190 -1.36 0.52 -18.52
C GLN A 190 -0.51 -0.61 -17.93
N LEU A 191 -0.19 -1.64 -18.74
CA LEU A 191 0.68 -2.73 -18.33
C LEU A 191 2.16 -2.44 -18.62
N ALA A 192 2.48 -1.38 -19.39
CA ALA A 192 3.85 -1.03 -19.74
C ALA A 192 4.66 -0.60 -18.51
N THR A 193 5.81 -1.25 -18.34
CA THR A 193 6.77 -0.96 -17.27
C THR A 193 8.05 -0.34 -17.80
N VAL A 194 8.25 -0.31 -19.12
CA VAL A 194 9.38 0.32 -19.81
C VAL A 194 8.91 0.99 -21.12
N SER A 195 9.31 2.24 -21.35
CA SER A 195 8.98 2.97 -22.59
C SER A 195 9.77 2.41 -23.77
N ASN A 196 9.11 2.26 -24.91
CA ASN A 196 9.71 1.88 -26.19
C ASN A 196 9.57 2.97 -27.27
N ASP A 197 9.33 4.22 -26.86
CA ASP A 197 9.11 5.38 -27.72
C ASP A 197 7.94 5.20 -28.73
N SER A 198 7.00 4.30 -28.43
CA SER A 198 5.87 4.02 -29.34
C SER A 198 4.66 4.92 -29.15
N CYS A 199 4.70 5.92 -28.26
CA CYS A 199 3.55 6.77 -27.93
C CYS A 199 2.95 7.45 -29.17
N ASP A 200 1.66 7.18 -29.40
CA ASP A 200 0.82 7.75 -30.43
C ASP A 200 -0.03 8.86 -29.81
N TYR A 201 0.16 10.09 -30.26
CA TYR A 201 -0.54 11.27 -29.73
C TYR A 201 -1.80 11.63 -30.53
N THR A 202 -2.29 10.76 -31.42
CA THR A 202 -3.57 11.00 -32.11
C THR A 202 -4.74 10.73 -31.17
N SER A 203 -5.21 11.77 -30.45
CA SER A 203 -6.25 11.65 -29.42
C SER A 203 -7.65 11.41 -30.00
N TYR A 204 -7.98 11.98 -31.17
CA TYR A 204 -9.31 11.86 -31.78
C TYR A 204 -9.28 11.75 -33.30
N THR A 205 -10.23 11.01 -33.87
CA THR A 205 -10.47 10.96 -35.32
C THR A 205 -11.92 11.33 -35.64
N ILE A 206 -12.09 12.39 -36.41
CA ILE A 206 -13.36 12.80 -37.01
C ILE A 206 -13.42 12.28 -38.45
N THR A 207 -14.40 11.44 -38.72
CA THR A 207 -14.68 10.92 -40.07
C THR A 207 -15.97 11.49 -40.63
N THR A 208 -16.17 11.46 -41.95
CA THR A 208 -17.49 11.77 -42.54
C THR A 208 -18.26 10.48 -42.81
N ILE A 209 -19.47 10.38 -42.26
CA ILE A 209 -20.39 9.26 -42.51
C ILE A 209 -21.69 9.83 -43.07
N GLY A 210 -21.91 9.63 -44.36
CA GLY A 210 -23.05 10.23 -45.06
C GLY A 210 -23.01 11.76 -44.99
N MET A 211 -23.98 12.37 -44.30
CA MET A 211 -24.13 13.82 -44.18
C MET A 211 -23.73 14.36 -42.79
N SER A 212 -22.92 13.61 -42.05
CA SER A 212 -22.53 13.95 -40.67
C SER A 212 -21.02 13.77 -40.45
N PHE A 213 -20.48 14.53 -39.51
CA PHE A 213 -19.20 14.22 -38.88
C PHE A 213 -19.42 13.14 -37.81
N SER A 214 -18.47 12.22 -37.66
CA SER A 214 -18.53 11.13 -36.69
C SER A 214 -17.17 10.98 -35.99
N PRO A 215 -17.08 11.28 -34.68
CA PRO A 215 -18.12 11.96 -33.89
C PRO A 215 -18.36 13.41 -34.39
N ASP A 216 -19.53 13.97 -34.09
CA ASP A 216 -19.86 15.37 -34.39
C ASP A 216 -19.45 16.32 -33.25
N THR A 217 -19.16 15.78 -32.07
CA THR A 217 -18.68 16.52 -30.90
C THR A 217 -17.45 15.83 -30.33
N ILE A 218 -16.38 16.59 -30.14
CA ILE A 218 -15.17 16.19 -29.43
C ILE A 218 -15.06 17.04 -28.16
N VAL A 219 -14.76 16.41 -27.04
CA VAL A 219 -14.29 17.08 -25.81
C VAL A 219 -12.86 16.60 -25.61
N CYS A 220 -11.91 17.51 -25.58
CA CYS A 220 -10.47 17.25 -25.60
C CYS A 220 -9.71 18.24 -24.72
N ASP A 221 -8.42 18.03 -24.53
CA ASP A 221 -7.52 18.97 -23.89
C ASP A 221 -6.77 19.83 -24.92
N VAL A 222 -6.31 21.02 -24.51
CA VAL A 222 -5.41 21.85 -25.32
C VAL A 222 -4.12 21.07 -25.60
N GLY A 223 -3.72 21.01 -26.87
CA GLY A 223 -2.59 20.20 -27.32
C GLY A 223 -2.97 18.82 -27.86
N ASP A 224 -4.23 18.37 -27.69
CA ASP A 224 -4.69 17.12 -28.30
C ASP A 224 -4.67 17.19 -29.82
N THR A 225 -4.35 16.07 -30.45
CA THR A 225 -4.32 16.00 -31.91
C THR A 225 -5.64 15.42 -32.46
N ILE A 226 -6.32 16.21 -33.29
CA ILE A 226 -7.59 15.87 -33.91
C ILE A 226 -7.37 15.60 -35.40
N SER A 227 -7.57 14.36 -35.81
CA SER A 227 -7.45 13.93 -37.21
C SER A 227 -8.79 13.99 -37.93
N PHE A 228 -8.84 14.71 -39.05
CA PHE A 228 -9.98 14.75 -39.96
C PHE A 228 -9.75 13.81 -41.13
N ILE A 229 -10.66 12.86 -41.35
CA ILE A 229 -10.69 11.99 -42.53
C ILE A 229 -11.98 12.26 -43.30
N LEU A 230 -11.87 13.08 -44.35
CA LEU A 230 -13.03 13.61 -45.07
C LEU A 230 -13.29 12.83 -46.36
N GLY A 231 -14.56 12.52 -46.62
CA GLY A 231 -15.00 11.94 -47.88
C GLY A 231 -14.88 12.93 -49.05
N GLY A 232 -14.82 12.42 -50.29
CA GLY A 232 -14.53 13.24 -51.48
C GLY A 232 -15.49 14.41 -51.76
N SER A 233 -16.70 14.42 -51.17
CA SER A 233 -17.68 15.51 -51.29
C SER A 233 -17.75 16.41 -50.05
N HIS A 234 -16.89 16.20 -49.06
CA HIS A 234 -16.93 16.89 -47.77
C HIS A 234 -15.63 17.63 -47.48
N ASN A 235 -15.77 18.85 -46.98
CA ASN A 235 -14.71 19.64 -46.38
C ASN A 235 -15.05 19.90 -44.89
N ALA A 236 -14.10 20.43 -44.13
CA ALA A 236 -14.32 20.88 -42.75
C ALA A 236 -13.67 22.26 -42.58
N VAL A 237 -14.48 23.25 -42.24
CA VAL A 237 -14.05 24.64 -42.13
C VAL A 237 -14.56 25.22 -40.83
N GLU A 238 -13.64 25.82 -40.07
CA GLU A 238 -13.97 26.52 -38.84
C GLU A 238 -14.77 27.79 -39.13
N VAL A 239 -15.76 28.06 -38.29
CA VAL A 239 -16.68 29.20 -38.38
C VAL A 239 -16.91 29.78 -36.99
N SER A 240 -17.38 31.03 -36.92
CA SER A 240 -17.80 31.59 -35.63
C SER A 240 -19.05 30.88 -35.08
N ASP A 241 -19.24 30.91 -33.76
CA ASP A 241 -20.48 30.46 -33.08
C ASP A 241 -21.73 31.03 -33.78
N SER A 242 -21.75 32.35 -34.02
CA SER A 242 -22.88 33.01 -34.69
C SER A 242 -23.18 32.47 -36.09
N THR A 243 -22.13 32.12 -36.85
CA THR A 243 -22.26 31.51 -38.18
C THR A 243 -22.79 30.08 -38.06
N TRP A 244 -22.28 29.31 -37.10
CA TRP A 244 -22.67 27.91 -36.85
C TRP A 244 -24.13 27.80 -36.41
N LEU A 245 -24.58 28.68 -35.50
CA LEU A 245 -25.97 28.76 -35.04
C LEU A 245 -26.95 29.14 -36.17
N ALA A 246 -26.52 30.01 -37.08
CA ALA A 246 -27.31 30.43 -38.23
C ALA A 246 -27.34 29.40 -39.38
N GLY A 247 -26.62 28.28 -39.27
CA GLY A 247 -26.45 27.30 -40.36
C GLY A 247 -25.65 27.87 -41.55
N GLY A 248 -24.83 28.90 -41.31
CA GLY A 248 -23.97 29.52 -42.30
C GLY A 248 -22.69 28.73 -42.56
N ASN A 249 -21.90 29.20 -43.53
CA ASN A 249 -20.65 28.57 -43.94
C ASN A 249 -19.51 29.56 -44.22
N THR A 250 -19.63 30.78 -43.71
CA THR A 250 -18.61 31.82 -43.80
C THR A 250 -17.41 31.44 -42.93
N PRO A 251 -16.23 31.17 -43.51
CA PRO A 251 -15.05 30.76 -42.75
C PRO A 251 -14.64 31.81 -41.72
N LEU A 252 -14.16 31.36 -40.56
CA LEU A 252 -13.54 32.23 -39.57
C LEU A 252 -12.15 32.65 -40.05
N SER A 253 -11.81 33.94 -39.89
CA SER A 253 -10.48 34.43 -40.25
C SER A 253 -9.43 33.86 -39.30
N GLY A 254 -8.41 33.19 -39.84
CA GLY A 254 -7.38 32.52 -39.05
C GLY A 254 -7.74 31.12 -38.55
N GLY A 255 -8.99 30.69 -38.73
CA GLY A 255 -9.45 29.36 -38.36
C GLY A 255 -8.98 28.27 -39.33
N PHE A 256 -9.11 27.01 -38.92
CA PHE A 256 -8.70 25.88 -39.75
C PHE A 256 -9.65 25.66 -40.95
N SER A 257 -9.10 25.12 -42.03
CA SER A 257 -9.86 24.80 -43.25
C SER A 257 -9.22 23.63 -44.00
N PHE A 258 -9.87 22.48 -43.96
CA PHE A 258 -9.47 21.26 -44.66
C PHE A 258 -10.26 21.10 -45.96
N GLY A 259 -9.57 20.77 -47.05
CA GLY A 259 -10.16 20.65 -48.39
C GLY A 259 -11.00 19.38 -48.59
N TYR A 260 -11.65 19.29 -49.74
CA TYR A 260 -12.49 18.13 -50.09
C TYR A 260 -11.68 16.83 -50.21
N GLY A 261 -12.14 15.76 -49.57
CA GLY A 261 -11.50 14.45 -49.66
C GLY A 261 -10.09 14.39 -49.04
N THR A 262 -9.73 15.37 -48.21
CA THR A 262 -8.41 15.46 -47.60
C THR A 262 -8.38 14.83 -46.21
N ALA A 263 -7.19 14.36 -45.83
CA ALA A 263 -6.86 14.15 -44.43
C ALA A 263 -6.17 15.41 -43.90
N GLY A 264 -6.56 15.86 -42.71
CA GLY A 264 -6.03 17.07 -42.08
C GLY A 264 -5.90 16.89 -40.57
N MET A 265 -4.94 17.59 -39.96
CA MET A 265 -4.70 17.53 -38.53
C MET A 265 -4.96 18.90 -37.92
N TYR A 266 -5.63 18.93 -36.78
CA TYR A 266 -5.85 20.12 -35.99
C TYR A 266 -5.38 19.89 -34.55
N ILE A 267 -4.73 20.89 -33.96
CA ILE A 267 -4.30 20.87 -32.55
C ILE A 267 -4.86 22.15 -31.91
N PRO A 268 -5.84 22.06 -31.00
CA PRO A 268 -6.29 23.20 -30.22
C PRO A 268 -5.13 23.84 -29.45
N ASP A 269 -4.90 25.14 -29.60
CA ASP A 269 -3.82 25.89 -28.95
C ASP A 269 -4.30 26.75 -27.77
N ASP A 270 -5.62 26.84 -27.54
CA ASP A 270 -6.23 27.52 -26.41
C ASP A 270 -7.52 26.84 -25.92
N CYS A 271 -7.92 27.17 -24.69
CA CYS A 271 -9.13 26.65 -24.06
C CYS A 271 -10.37 27.34 -24.63
N HIS A 272 -10.91 26.83 -25.72
CA HIS A 272 -12.14 27.33 -26.28
C HIS A 272 -12.98 26.25 -26.99
N THR A 273 -14.19 26.62 -27.40
CA THR A 273 -15.05 25.79 -28.25
C THR A 273 -14.91 26.17 -29.73
N PHE A 274 -14.36 25.27 -30.53
CA PHE A 274 -14.17 25.44 -31.97
C PHE A 274 -15.40 24.91 -32.71
N TYR A 275 -16.03 25.75 -33.51
CA TYR A 275 -17.20 25.39 -34.31
C TYR A 275 -16.81 25.18 -35.76
N TYR A 276 -17.22 24.08 -36.38
CA TYR A 276 -16.89 23.82 -37.78
C TYR A 276 -18.06 23.22 -38.56
N VAL A 277 -18.04 23.44 -39.87
CA VAL A 277 -19.09 22.98 -40.79
C VAL A 277 -18.51 22.37 -42.05
N CYS A 278 -19.32 21.53 -42.70
CA CYS A 278 -19.10 21.19 -44.10
C CYS A 278 -19.77 22.26 -44.96
N GLN A 279 -19.01 23.06 -45.69
CA GLN A 279 -19.55 24.24 -46.39
C GLN A 279 -20.71 23.93 -47.36
N PRO A 280 -20.64 22.91 -48.25
CA PRO A 280 -21.74 22.61 -49.17
C PRO A 280 -22.96 22.00 -48.48
N HIS A 281 -22.81 21.52 -47.24
CA HIS A 281 -23.85 20.79 -46.51
C HIS A 281 -24.26 21.47 -45.18
N SER A 282 -23.76 22.69 -44.93
CA SER A 282 -24.08 23.50 -43.74
C SER A 282 -25.58 23.73 -43.56
N GLN A 283 -26.30 24.05 -44.65
CA GLN A 283 -27.76 24.21 -44.64
C GLN A 283 -28.53 22.91 -44.38
N ALA A 284 -27.89 21.76 -44.64
CA ALA A 284 -28.43 20.44 -44.31
C ALA A 284 -28.08 20.01 -42.87
N GLY A 285 -27.36 20.85 -42.12
CA GLY A 285 -27.00 20.62 -40.72
C GLY A 285 -25.69 19.86 -40.51
N MET A 286 -24.87 19.67 -41.54
CA MET A 286 -23.57 18.99 -41.39
C MET A 286 -22.54 19.89 -40.70
N LYS A 287 -22.47 19.78 -39.37
CA LYS A 287 -21.66 20.62 -38.49
C LYS A 287 -21.11 19.81 -37.33
N GLY A 288 -20.03 20.29 -36.72
CA GLY A 288 -19.46 19.68 -35.53
C GLY A 288 -18.86 20.72 -34.58
N VAL A 289 -18.43 20.23 -33.42
CA VAL A 289 -17.91 21.04 -32.31
C VAL A 289 -16.70 20.33 -31.69
N ILE A 290 -15.65 21.09 -31.40
CA ILE A 290 -14.53 20.66 -30.56
C ILE A 290 -14.55 21.53 -29.30
N ILE A 291 -14.57 20.93 -28.12
CA ILE A 291 -14.53 21.62 -26.84
C ILE A 291 -13.18 21.31 -26.21
N ALA A 292 -12.26 22.28 -26.24
CA ALA A 292 -10.93 22.13 -25.64
C ALA A 292 -10.89 22.70 -24.20
N HIS A 293 -10.37 21.92 -23.27
CA HIS A 293 -10.13 22.31 -21.88
C HIS A 293 -8.63 22.34 -21.57
N HIS A 294 -8.27 23.01 -20.48
CA HIS A 294 -6.90 22.93 -19.99
C HIS A 294 -6.69 21.55 -19.35
N PRO A 295 -5.58 20.84 -19.63
CA PRO A 295 -5.30 19.59 -18.97
C PRO A 295 -5.12 19.84 -17.46
N PRO A 296 -5.63 18.97 -16.57
CA PRO A 296 -5.47 19.18 -15.14
C PRO A 296 -3.99 19.28 -14.76
N VAL A 297 -3.58 20.43 -14.22
CA VAL A 297 -2.25 20.59 -13.65
C VAL A 297 -2.31 20.08 -12.22
N PHE A 298 -1.54 19.04 -11.94
CA PHE A 298 -1.40 18.43 -10.62
C PHE A 298 -0.32 19.16 -9.82
N GLY A 299 -0.62 19.43 -8.56
CA GLY A 299 0.29 20.06 -7.61
C GLY A 299 -0.44 20.53 -6.36
N CYS A 300 0.29 21.04 -5.38
CA CYS A 300 -0.33 21.51 -4.15
C CYS A 300 -1.23 22.73 -4.40
N THR A 301 -2.52 22.61 -4.07
CA THR A 301 -3.50 23.70 -4.26
C THR A 301 -3.74 24.56 -3.01
N ASP A 302 -3.18 24.17 -1.86
CA ASP A 302 -3.31 24.95 -0.62
C ASP A 302 -2.30 26.09 -0.57
N SER A 303 -2.81 27.33 -0.57
CA SER A 303 -2.01 28.55 -0.46
C SER A 303 -1.20 28.70 0.83
N LEU A 304 -1.48 27.89 1.86
CA LEU A 304 -0.75 27.86 3.13
C LEU A 304 0.42 26.86 3.12
N ALA A 305 0.49 25.98 2.12
CA ALA A 305 1.58 25.01 2.00
C ALA A 305 2.86 25.68 1.45
N PHE A 306 4.02 25.15 1.85
CA PHE A 306 5.33 25.65 1.43
C PHE A 306 5.59 25.43 -0.08
N ASN A 307 5.00 24.39 -0.65
CA ASN A 307 5.10 24.02 -2.07
C ASN A 307 3.83 24.32 -2.88
N TYR A 308 3.04 25.32 -2.46
CA TYR A 308 1.88 25.80 -3.22
C TYR A 308 2.23 26.10 -4.69
N ASP A 309 1.48 25.50 -5.62
CA ASP A 309 1.59 25.77 -7.05
C ASP A 309 0.38 26.54 -7.55
N SER A 310 0.59 27.81 -7.90
CA SER A 310 -0.47 28.67 -8.45
C SER A 310 -1.04 28.23 -9.80
N LEU A 311 -0.39 27.30 -10.49
CA LEU A 311 -0.86 26.71 -11.74
C LEU A 311 -1.65 25.42 -11.52
N ALA A 312 -1.55 24.80 -10.33
CA ALA A 312 -2.24 23.56 -10.03
C ALA A 312 -3.77 23.79 -9.96
N THR A 313 -4.50 22.92 -10.66
CA THR A 313 -5.96 22.88 -10.66
C THR A 313 -6.52 21.63 -9.98
N VAL A 314 -5.66 20.66 -9.68
CA VAL A 314 -6.00 19.42 -8.97
C VAL A 314 -4.93 19.16 -7.91
N ASP A 315 -5.37 18.99 -6.66
CA ASP A 315 -4.48 18.61 -5.57
C ASP A 315 -4.00 17.17 -5.76
N ASP A 316 -2.67 16.98 -5.77
CA ASP A 316 -2.03 15.67 -5.89
C ASP A 316 -1.60 15.09 -4.53
N GLY A 317 -1.92 15.78 -3.43
CA GLY A 317 -1.58 15.35 -2.09
C GLY A 317 -0.11 15.60 -1.72
N THR A 318 0.63 16.37 -2.52
CA THR A 318 2.04 16.69 -2.25
C THR A 318 2.24 17.88 -1.32
N CYS A 319 1.17 18.55 -0.86
CA CYS A 319 1.27 19.73 0.01
C CYS A 319 2.14 19.47 1.25
N THR A 320 3.18 20.28 1.44
CA THR A 320 4.06 20.26 2.60
C THR A 320 3.81 21.47 3.48
N TYR A 321 3.73 21.25 4.79
CA TYR A 321 3.47 22.29 5.78
C TYR A 321 4.64 22.40 6.73
N THR A 322 4.92 23.61 7.19
CA THR A 322 5.85 23.85 8.30
C THR A 322 5.09 24.31 9.52
N TYR A 323 5.54 23.90 10.68
CA TYR A 323 4.93 24.20 11.97
C TYR A 323 5.91 24.94 12.85
N ASP A 324 5.43 25.90 13.64
CA ASP A 324 6.26 26.62 14.59
C ASP A 324 6.59 25.71 15.77
N VAL A 325 7.88 25.43 15.98
CA VAL A 325 8.39 24.58 17.05
C VAL A 325 9.21 25.42 18.00
N THR A 326 8.77 25.51 19.26
CA THR A 326 9.50 26.23 20.32
C THR A 326 10.19 25.23 21.24
N PHE A 327 11.51 25.34 21.33
CA PHE A 327 12.38 24.58 22.22
C PHE A 327 12.63 25.38 23.50
N GLN A 328 12.62 24.70 24.65
CA GLN A 328 12.79 25.33 25.95
C GLN A 328 13.81 24.55 26.80
N LEU A 329 14.84 25.24 27.30
CA LEU A 329 15.95 24.65 28.06
C LEU A 329 16.22 25.42 29.35
N ASP A 330 16.13 24.73 30.48
CA ASP A 330 16.48 25.25 31.80
C ASP A 330 17.97 25.02 32.10
N MET A 331 18.71 26.13 32.19
CA MET A 331 20.15 26.17 32.48
C MET A 331 20.44 26.47 33.96
N SER A 332 19.44 26.53 34.84
CA SER A 332 19.59 26.96 36.24
C SER A 332 20.52 26.08 37.09
N THR A 333 20.76 24.83 36.66
CA THR A 333 21.67 23.89 37.33
C THR A 333 23.11 23.94 36.80
N VAL A 334 23.34 24.66 35.69
CA VAL A 334 24.65 24.82 35.06
C VAL A 334 25.28 26.10 35.57
N ASP A 335 26.54 26.04 35.99
CA ASP A 335 27.28 27.23 36.42
C ASP A 335 27.42 28.21 35.25
N THR A 336 26.82 29.40 35.39
CA THR A 336 26.87 30.50 34.40
C THR A 336 28.29 30.95 34.02
N ALA A 337 29.31 30.58 34.81
CA ALA A 337 30.71 30.82 34.43
C ALA A 337 31.26 29.82 33.39
N LEU A 338 30.53 28.73 33.12
CA LEU A 338 30.97 27.65 32.25
C LEU A 338 30.42 27.72 30.82
N PHE A 339 29.40 28.54 30.55
CA PHE A 339 28.82 28.70 29.22
C PHE A 339 28.43 30.16 28.94
N THR A 340 28.29 30.53 27.67
CA THR A 340 27.82 31.86 27.26
C THR A 340 26.46 31.80 26.58
N ILE A 341 26.31 30.94 25.58
CA ILE A 341 25.07 30.83 24.79
C ILE A 341 24.74 29.34 24.60
N PRO A 342 23.60 28.84 25.08
CA PRO A 342 23.08 27.54 24.69
C PRO A 342 22.52 27.59 23.27
N GLU A 343 22.69 26.50 22.53
CA GLU A 343 22.26 26.33 21.15
C GLU A 343 21.54 25.00 20.96
N ILE A 344 20.82 24.87 19.84
CA ILE A 344 20.17 23.62 19.44
C ILE A 344 20.80 23.10 18.16
N ASN A 345 21.21 21.84 18.17
CA ASN A 345 21.78 21.18 17.00
C ASN A 345 20.99 19.92 16.68
N GLY A 346 20.59 19.75 15.43
CA GLY A 346 19.77 18.61 15.04
C GLY A 346 19.81 18.32 13.54
N THR A 347 19.03 17.33 13.13
CA THR A 347 18.92 16.94 11.72
C THR A 347 18.43 18.09 10.84
N PHE A 348 17.58 18.98 11.37
CA PHE A 348 17.03 20.14 10.66
C PHE A 348 18.05 21.28 10.38
N ASN A 349 19.20 21.30 11.06
CA ASN A 349 20.25 22.29 10.81
C ASN A 349 21.61 21.67 10.52
N ASN A 350 21.63 20.40 10.08
CA ASN A 350 22.85 19.63 9.81
C ASN A 350 23.84 19.63 10.98
N TRP A 351 23.33 19.60 12.23
CA TRP A 351 24.14 19.65 13.45
C TRP A 351 25.05 20.89 13.53
N CYS A 352 24.63 22.01 12.94
CA CYS A 352 25.43 23.24 12.94
C CYS A 352 25.41 23.93 14.30
N GLY A 353 26.53 23.84 15.04
CA GLY A 353 26.77 24.47 16.34
C GLY A 353 26.18 25.86 16.54
N PRO A 354 26.74 26.89 15.88
CA PRO A 354 26.33 28.28 16.11
C PRO A 354 25.04 28.69 15.37
N CYS A 355 24.39 27.79 14.62
CA CYS A 355 23.32 28.18 13.71
C CYS A 355 21.96 28.43 14.38
N ALA A 356 21.74 27.93 15.61
CA ALA A 356 20.48 28.09 16.33
C ALA A 356 20.74 28.47 17.81
N PRO A 357 21.24 29.69 18.07
CA PRO A 357 21.44 30.19 19.42
C PRO A 357 20.10 30.46 20.09
N MET A 358 19.95 30.03 21.34
CA MET A 358 18.77 30.27 22.16
C MET A 358 18.85 31.63 22.85
N SER A 359 17.73 32.12 23.37
CA SER A 359 17.67 33.39 24.10
C SER A 359 16.92 33.27 25.43
N ASP A 360 17.37 34.01 26.44
CA ASP A 360 16.70 34.18 27.74
C ASP A 360 16.48 35.70 27.98
N PRO A 361 15.43 36.31 27.38
CA PRO A 361 15.22 37.75 27.47
C PRO A 361 14.69 38.25 28.83
N ASP A 362 14.03 37.39 29.60
CA ASP A 362 13.44 37.72 30.90
C ASP A 362 14.34 37.36 32.09
N GLY A 363 15.42 36.61 31.84
CA GLY A 363 16.51 36.36 32.78
C GLY A 363 16.16 35.34 33.85
N ASP A 364 15.27 34.40 33.55
CA ASP A 364 14.85 33.35 34.47
C ASP A 364 15.68 32.06 34.37
N ASN A 365 16.64 32.02 33.43
CA ASN A 365 17.48 30.87 33.02
C ASN A 365 16.75 29.79 32.22
N ILE A 366 15.54 30.07 31.73
CA ILE A 366 14.86 29.29 30.70
C ILE A 366 15.17 29.94 29.36
N TRP A 367 15.88 29.20 28.53
CA TRP A 367 16.26 29.64 27.20
C TRP A 367 15.26 29.10 26.19
N ASP A 368 14.81 29.96 25.29
CA ASP A 368 13.85 29.64 24.24
C ASP A 368 14.46 29.78 22.85
N TYR A 369 13.98 28.98 21.91
CA TYR A 369 14.23 29.14 20.48
C TYR A 369 13.06 28.59 19.66
N THR A 370 12.55 29.39 18.73
CA THR A 370 11.46 29.00 17.84
C THR A 370 11.95 28.86 16.39
N ILE A 371 11.60 27.76 15.74
CA ILE A 371 11.92 27.48 14.33
C ILE A 371 10.74 26.80 13.64
N ALA A 372 10.49 27.16 12.37
CA ALA A 372 9.51 26.50 11.54
C ALA A 372 10.11 25.21 10.93
N LEU A 373 9.49 24.06 11.23
CA LEU A 373 9.93 22.74 10.76
C LEU A 373 8.82 22.00 10.00
N PRO A 374 9.13 21.30 8.89
CA PRO A 374 8.18 20.38 8.26
C PRO A 374 7.67 19.29 9.20
N ASP A 375 6.52 18.68 8.92
CA ASP A 375 6.12 17.46 9.64
C ASP A 375 7.16 16.35 9.49
N GLY A 376 7.25 15.51 10.51
CA GLY A 376 8.14 14.35 10.51
C GLY A 376 9.03 14.24 11.75
N TYR A 377 9.96 13.30 11.67
CA TYR A 377 10.82 12.90 12.77
C TYR A 377 12.19 13.60 12.70
N TYR A 378 12.59 14.21 13.80
CA TYR A 378 13.85 14.90 13.97
C TYR A 378 14.62 14.35 15.17
N GLU A 379 15.95 14.42 15.07
CA GLU A 379 16.84 14.26 16.21
C GLU A 379 17.49 15.61 16.51
N PHE A 380 17.70 15.89 17.80
CA PHE A 380 18.39 17.10 18.23
C PHE A 380 19.13 16.91 19.55
N ILE A 381 19.99 17.85 19.89
CA ILE A 381 20.76 17.90 21.12
C ILE A 381 20.98 19.37 21.50
N TYR A 382 20.97 19.66 22.80
CA TYR A 382 21.39 20.96 23.30
C TYR A 382 22.92 21.03 23.41
N THR A 383 23.47 22.13 22.95
CA THR A 383 24.91 22.44 23.06
C THR A 383 25.08 23.83 23.65
N ALA A 384 26.31 24.19 23.98
CA ALA A 384 26.65 25.56 24.31
C ALA A 384 28.01 25.95 23.75
N ASP A 385 28.15 27.25 23.48
CA ASP A 385 29.34 27.90 22.95
C ASP A 385 29.87 27.23 21.67
N SER A 386 28.99 27.04 20.69
CA SER A 386 29.32 26.43 19.38
C SER A 386 29.83 25.00 19.48
N VAL A 387 29.10 24.12 20.19
CA VAL A 387 29.43 22.69 20.39
C VAL A 387 30.70 22.46 21.22
N ASN A 388 31.26 23.49 21.86
CA ASN A 388 32.35 23.29 22.82
C ASN A 388 31.87 22.55 24.07
N ILE A 389 30.59 22.68 24.37
CA ILE A 389 29.89 22.00 25.45
C ILE A 389 28.71 21.29 24.81
N ILE A 390 28.57 20.00 25.09
CA ILE A 390 27.52 19.15 24.56
C ILE A 390 26.88 18.47 25.76
N GLU A 391 25.55 18.48 25.84
CA GLU A 391 24.86 17.75 26.89
C GLU A 391 25.18 16.24 26.80
N ASN A 392 25.39 15.61 27.95
CA ASN A 392 25.60 14.17 28.07
C ASN A 392 24.31 13.45 28.51
N LEU A 393 23.55 12.92 27.55
CA LEU A 393 22.30 12.21 27.79
C LEU A 393 22.49 10.69 27.93
N PHE A 394 21.60 10.06 28.71
CA PHE A 394 21.50 8.60 28.79
C PHE A 394 20.25 8.09 28.05
N PRO A 395 20.27 6.85 27.53
CA PRO A 395 19.12 6.25 26.87
C PRO A 395 17.86 6.28 27.76
N SER A 396 16.81 6.92 27.26
CA SER A 396 15.51 7.14 27.91
C SER A 396 14.40 7.42 26.88
N LEU A 397 13.17 7.65 27.35
CA LEU A 397 11.98 7.84 26.49
C LEU A 397 12.05 9.06 25.56
N CYS A 398 12.79 10.12 25.93
CA CYS A 398 12.92 11.31 25.08
C CYS A 398 14.13 11.25 24.14
N THR A 399 14.86 10.12 24.13
CA THR A 399 16.13 9.99 23.42
C THR A 399 16.16 8.80 22.47
N VAL A 400 16.99 8.89 21.45
CA VAL A 400 17.42 7.79 20.59
C VAL A 400 18.93 7.66 20.68
N SER A 401 19.43 6.43 20.70
CA SER A 401 20.87 6.16 20.77
C SER A 401 21.35 5.39 19.56
N GLY A 402 22.42 5.87 18.93
CA GLY A 402 23.01 5.29 17.72
C GLY A 402 24.46 5.73 17.55
N TRP A 403 25.31 4.83 17.06
CA TRP A 403 26.73 5.11 16.75
C TRP A 403 27.55 5.73 17.90
N GLY A 404 27.16 5.48 19.15
CA GLY A 404 27.85 6.00 20.34
C GLY A 404 27.36 7.37 20.83
N TYR A 405 26.31 7.94 20.22
CA TYR A 405 25.67 9.18 20.64
C TYR A 405 24.24 8.91 21.14
N THR A 406 23.77 9.75 22.06
CA THR A 406 22.40 9.75 22.56
C THR A 406 21.80 11.13 22.33
N ASN A 407 20.89 11.22 21.36
CA ASN A 407 20.21 12.45 20.96
C ASN A 407 18.77 12.45 21.46
N ARG A 408 18.12 13.61 21.51
CA ARG A 408 16.67 13.75 21.74
C ARG A 408 15.90 13.48 20.46
N THR A 409 14.66 13.02 20.58
CA THR A 409 13.76 12.81 19.44
C THR A 409 12.56 13.75 19.47
N LEU A 410 12.04 14.06 18.29
CA LEU A 410 10.91 14.95 18.10
C LEU A 410 10.09 14.49 16.90
N ASN A 411 8.77 14.42 17.04
CA ASN A 411 7.86 14.17 15.93
C ASN A 411 6.92 15.37 15.77
N ILE A 412 6.97 16.04 14.63
CA ILE A 412 6.18 17.22 14.34
C ILE A 412 4.93 16.82 13.55
N VAL A 413 3.77 17.19 14.08
CA VAL A 413 2.45 16.99 13.45
C VAL A 413 1.59 18.26 13.47
N GLY A 414 2.16 19.37 13.96
CA GLY A 414 1.46 20.59 14.30
C GLY A 414 2.36 21.59 15.04
N ASP A 415 1.90 22.83 15.19
CA ASP A 415 2.58 23.84 16.01
C ASP A 415 2.79 23.30 17.42
N THR A 416 4.02 23.34 17.92
CA THR A 416 4.42 22.64 19.14
C THR A 416 5.32 23.52 19.99
N THR A 417 4.96 23.68 21.27
CA THR A 417 5.88 24.18 22.29
C THR A 417 6.34 22.99 23.12
N LEU A 418 7.65 22.73 23.12
CA LEU A 418 8.23 21.63 23.87
C LEU A 418 8.26 21.96 25.37
N PRO A 419 8.11 20.96 26.25
CA PRO A 419 8.26 21.18 27.68
C PRO A 419 9.64 21.75 28.03
N VAL A 420 9.69 22.59 29.06
CA VAL A 420 10.96 23.01 29.68
C VAL A 420 11.67 21.79 30.24
N VAL A 421 12.91 21.56 29.79
CA VAL A 421 13.76 20.47 30.26
C VAL A 421 15.05 21.00 30.86
N CYS A 422 15.58 20.32 31.86
CA CYS A 422 16.87 20.66 32.44
C CYS A 422 18.01 20.25 31.49
N TRP A 423 19.11 21.00 31.52
CA TRP A 423 20.38 20.58 30.92
C TRP A 423 20.72 19.13 31.31
N GLU A 424 21.08 18.30 30.33
CA GLU A 424 21.39 16.86 30.51
C GLU A 424 20.22 15.98 31.01
N SER A 425 18.98 16.46 30.91
CA SER A 425 17.79 15.74 31.38
C SER A 425 16.62 15.78 30.39
N CYS A 426 15.83 14.71 30.36
CA CYS A 426 14.52 14.70 29.68
C CYS A 426 13.39 15.38 30.49
N TRP A 427 13.71 15.92 31.66
CA TRP A 427 12.75 16.41 32.64
C TRP A 427 13.18 17.77 33.18
N GLU A 428 12.24 18.52 33.76
CA GLU A 428 12.48 19.76 34.50
C GLU A 428 13.53 19.57 35.63
N CYS A 429 14.25 20.64 36.00
CA CYS A 429 15.38 20.54 36.94
C CYS A 429 15.01 20.07 38.36
N ASN A 430 13.73 20.13 38.74
CA ASN A 430 13.23 19.70 40.06
C ASN A 430 12.31 18.47 40.00
N PHE A 431 12.46 17.64 38.97
CA PHE A 431 11.60 16.47 38.78
C PHE A 431 11.68 15.48 39.94
N ILE A 432 10.57 15.30 40.65
CA ILE A 432 10.39 14.23 41.65
C ILE A 432 9.64 13.09 40.95
N PRO A 433 10.29 11.94 40.67
CA PRO A 433 9.61 10.83 40.03
C PRO A 433 8.53 10.27 40.96
N VAL A 434 7.29 10.24 40.47
CA VAL A 434 6.18 9.57 41.15
C VAL A 434 6.12 8.16 40.61
N LEU A 435 6.45 7.19 41.46
CA LEU A 435 6.39 5.76 41.12
C LEU A 435 4.94 5.29 41.12
N GLY A 436 4.56 4.51 40.11
CA GLY A 436 3.25 3.85 40.07
C GLY A 436 2.90 3.26 38.71
N CYS A 437 1.66 2.79 38.56
CA CYS A 437 1.18 2.30 37.29
C CYS A 437 0.89 3.46 36.31
N THR A 438 1.59 3.48 35.19
CA THR A 438 1.53 4.57 34.19
C THR A 438 0.53 4.32 33.06
N SER A 439 -0.09 3.14 33.00
CA SER A 439 -0.98 2.75 31.91
C SER A 439 -2.45 2.76 32.35
N PRO A 440 -3.34 3.49 31.63
CA PRO A 440 -4.73 3.65 32.01
C PRO A 440 -5.58 2.38 31.86
N ILE A 441 -5.06 1.33 31.21
CA ILE A 441 -5.75 0.04 31.04
C ILE A 441 -5.67 -0.86 32.28
N TYR A 442 -5.04 -0.39 33.38
CA TYR A 442 -4.91 -1.14 34.62
C TYR A 442 -5.66 -0.47 35.78
N CYS A 443 -6.17 -1.29 36.68
CA CYS A 443 -7.06 -0.86 37.77
C CYS A 443 -6.43 0.12 38.76
N ASN A 444 -5.13 0.05 38.93
CA ASN A 444 -4.38 0.92 39.82
C ASN A 444 -3.60 2.00 39.05
N TYR A 445 -4.02 2.34 37.83
CA TYR A 445 -3.51 3.48 37.09
C TYR A 445 -3.46 4.72 38.00
N ASN A 446 -2.28 5.32 38.09
CA ASN A 446 -2.06 6.56 38.80
C ASN A 446 -1.75 7.64 37.76
N PRO A 447 -2.66 8.61 37.51
CA PRO A 447 -2.42 9.67 36.54
C PRO A 447 -1.27 10.61 36.91
N LEU A 448 -0.78 10.54 38.17
CA LEU A 448 0.39 11.28 38.62
C LEU A 448 1.69 10.48 38.50
N ALA A 449 1.65 9.18 38.20
CA ALA A 449 2.85 8.35 38.08
C ALA A 449 3.62 8.71 36.81
N THR A 450 4.90 9.03 36.96
CA THR A 450 5.81 9.39 35.86
C THR A 450 6.82 8.29 35.56
N ILE A 451 6.97 7.30 36.46
CA ILE A 451 7.84 6.13 36.27
C ILE A 451 7.08 4.86 36.64
N TYR A 452 7.06 3.89 35.72
CA TYR A 452 6.53 2.56 35.97
C TYR A 452 7.42 1.79 36.96
N ASP A 453 6.83 1.39 38.09
CA ASP A 453 7.53 0.72 39.19
C ASP A 453 7.19 -0.76 39.32
N GLY A 454 6.50 -1.34 38.32
CA GLY A 454 6.03 -2.72 38.38
C GLY A 454 4.70 -2.90 39.12
N SER A 455 4.07 -1.83 39.60
CA SER A 455 2.85 -1.93 40.40
C SER A 455 1.57 -2.20 39.61
N CYS A 456 1.55 -2.08 38.27
CA CYS A 456 0.33 -2.27 37.46
C CYS A 456 -0.31 -3.63 37.72
N ALA A 457 -1.57 -3.63 38.15
CA ALA A 457 -2.29 -4.82 38.57
C ALA A 457 -3.77 -4.71 38.19
N GLY A 458 -4.27 -5.79 37.60
CA GLY A 458 -5.65 -5.93 37.17
C GLY A 458 -5.95 -5.14 35.90
N PHE A 459 -6.54 -5.77 34.88
CA PHE A 459 -6.99 -5.06 33.69
C PHE A 459 -8.28 -4.29 33.99
N ALA A 460 -8.36 -3.06 33.50
CA ALA A 460 -9.53 -2.22 33.57
C ALA A 460 -10.33 -2.37 32.26
N GLY A 461 -11.65 -2.52 32.37
CA GLY A 461 -12.54 -2.72 31.22
C GLY A 461 -13.97 -3.00 31.67
N CYS A 462 -14.92 -3.03 30.74
CA CYS A 462 -16.32 -3.25 31.08
C CYS A 462 -16.52 -4.65 31.69
N MET A 463 -17.04 -4.70 32.92
CA MET A 463 -17.26 -5.96 33.63
C MET A 463 -18.67 -6.53 33.45
N ASP A 464 -19.57 -5.82 32.77
CA ASP A 464 -20.96 -6.22 32.62
C ASP A 464 -21.19 -6.95 31.28
N PRO A 465 -21.49 -8.27 31.30
CA PRO A 465 -21.72 -9.07 30.08
C PRO A 465 -22.96 -8.66 29.27
N LEU A 466 -23.78 -7.74 29.77
CA LEU A 466 -24.92 -7.19 29.03
C LEU A 466 -24.53 -6.06 28.07
N TYR A 467 -23.30 -5.56 28.13
CA TYR A 467 -22.81 -4.47 27.29
C TYR A 467 -21.91 -4.98 26.17
N ALA A 468 -21.92 -4.31 25.02
CA ALA A 468 -21.11 -4.73 23.87
C ALA A 468 -19.62 -4.59 24.13
N GLU A 469 -19.22 -3.70 25.03
CA GLU A 469 -17.84 -3.48 25.45
C GLU A 469 -17.33 -4.48 26.49
N TYR A 470 -18.14 -5.48 26.89
CA TYR A 470 -17.78 -6.46 27.92
C TYR A 470 -16.41 -7.09 27.65
N ASP A 471 -15.51 -6.93 28.61
CA ASP A 471 -14.19 -7.53 28.61
C ASP A 471 -14.10 -8.64 29.67
N SER A 472 -14.02 -9.88 29.18
CA SER A 472 -13.89 -11.06 30.03
C SER A 472 -12.59 -11.14 30.85
N ILE A 473 -11.56 -10.34 30.53
CA ILE A 473 -10.31 -10.27 31.31
C ILE A 473 -10.27 -9.08 32.29
N ALA A 474 -11.28 -8.20 32.27
CA ALA A 474 -11.35 -7.08 33.18
C ALA A 474 -11.53 -7.53 34.64
N THR A 475 -10.83 -6.85 35.54
CA THR A 475 -10.84 -7.08 36.99
C THR A 475 -11.36 -5.89 37.78
N CYS A 476 -11.55 -4.75 37.11
CA CYS A 476 -12.26 -3.57 37.59
C CYS A 476 -12.96 -2.87 36.42
N ASP A 477 -14.04 -2.17 36.72
CA ASP A 477 -14.81 -1.39 35.76
C ASP A 477 -14.15 -0.02 35.54
N ASP A 478 -13.83 0.29 34.28
CA ASP A 478 -13.28 1.57 33.83
C ASP A 478 -14.36 2.55 33.34
N GLY A 479 -15.63 2.15 33.41
CA GLY A 479 -16.76 2.93 32.90
C GLY A 479 -16.96 2.82 31.40
N SER A 480 -16.26 1.90 30.71
CA SER A 480 -16.45 1.65 29.27
C SER A 480 -17.79 1.00 28.92
N CYS A 481 -18.54 0.43 29.88
CA CYS A 481 -19.86 -0.16 29.67
C CYS A 481 -20.88 0.90 29.20
N SER A 482 -20.99 1.09 27.88
CA SER A 482 -21.68 2.23 27.29
C SER A 482 -22.86 1.78 26.43
N THR A 483 -22.71 0.70 25.68
CA THR A 483 -23.75 0.20 24.77
C THR A 483 -24.37 -1.08 25.31
N LEU A 484 -25.60 -0.95 25.82
CA LEU A 484 -26.39 -2.11 26.21
C LEU A 484 -26.74 -2.93 24.95
N SER A 485 -26.35 -4.20 24.94
CA SER A 485 -26.67 -5.12 23.84
C SER A 485 -28.16 -5.50 23.91
N THR A 486 -29.01 -4.81 23.13
CA THR A 486 -30.45 -5.10 23.07
C THR A 486 -30.81 -6.02 21.91
N CYS A 487 -31.68 -6.99 22.17
CA CYS A 487 -32.30 -7.81 21.12
C CYS A 487 -33.31 -6.96 20.34
N ASN A 488 -32.97 -6.55 19.12
CA ASN A 488 -33.78 -5.62 18.33
C ASN A 488 -34.92 -6.28 17.51
N GLU A 489 -35.11 -7.60 17.60
CA GLU A 489 -36.10 -8.34 16.80
C GLU A 489 -37.30 -8.78 17.65
N ASP A 490 -38.39 -7.99 17.62
CA ASP A 490 -39.61 -8.24 18.42
C ASP A 490 -40.56 -9.29 17.80
N ALA A 491 -40.39 -9.66 16.52
CA ALA A 491 -41.27 -10.62 15.81
C ALA A 491 -40.53 -11.43 14.72
N PRO A 492 -40.93 -12.71 14.47
CA PRO A 492 -40.32 -13.53 13.44
C PRO A 492 -40.74 -13.14 12.02
N THR A 493 -39.83 -13.29 11.06
CA THR A 493 -40.10 -13.11 9.62
C THR A 493 -40.64 -14.39 8.98
N GLY A 494 -40.96 -14.34 7.68
CA GLY A 494 -41.29 -15.54 6.90
C GLY A 494 -42.62 -16.20 7.26
N LEU A 495 -43.62 -15.41 7.71
CA LEU A 495 -44.90 -15.95 8.16
C LEU A 495 -45.75 -16.46 6.98
N TYR A 496 -46.09 -17.77 6.97
CA TYR A 496 -47.00 -18.35 5.97
C TYR A 496 -47.84 -19.51 6.50
N ALA A 497 -49.02 -19.72 5.90
CA ALA A 497 -49.91 -20.83 6.20
C ALA A 497 -49.68 -22.04 5.27
N SER A 498 -49.67 -23.24 5.84
CA SER A 498 -49.57 -24.52 5.13
C SER A 498 -50.59 -25.53 5.68
N ASN A 499 -50.77 -26.67 4.99
CA ASN A 499 -51.66 -27.75 5.41
C ASN A 499 -53.12 -27.31 5.72
N VAL A 500 -53.61 -26.33 4.96
CA VAL A 500 -54.97 -25.78 5.12
C VAL A 500 -56.00 -26.81 4.65
N VAL A 501 -56.79 -27.32 5.58
CA VAL A 501 -57.93 -28.21 5.30
C VAL A 501 -59.13 -27.75 6.12
N HIS A 502 -60.33 -28.21 5.77
CA HIS A 502 -61.63 -27.64 6.21
C HIS A 502 -61.68 -26.96 7.59
N ASN A 503 -61.10 -27.55 8.64
CA ASN A 503 -61.15 -27.03 10.01
C ASN A 503 -59.79 -26.82 10.70
N ARG A 504 -58.67 -26.79 9.96
CA ARG A 504 -57.32 -26.58 10.53
C ARG A 504 -56.32 -26.02 9.52
N ALA A 505 -55.30 -25.34 10.03
CA ALA A 505 -54.17 -24.82 9.26
C ALA A 505 -52.90 -24.80 10.13
N THR A 506 -51.72 -24.92 9.53
CA THR A 506 -50.43 -24.72 10.22
C THR A 506 -49.87 -23.37 9.83
N ILE A 507 -49.48 -22.55 10.80
CA ILE A 507 -48.74 -21.30 10.57
C ILE A 507 -47.26 -21.57 10.81
N ASN A 508 -46.39 -21.09 9.93
CA ASN A 508 -44.94 -21.32 9.91
C ASN A 508 -44.21 -19.97 9.89
N TRP A 509 -43.00 -19.89 10.46
CA TRP A 509 -42.17 -18.68 10.55
C TRP A 509 -40.67 -19.01 10.64
N ASP A 510 -39.81 -18.01 10.42
CA ASP A 510 -38.36 -18.14 10.51
C ASP A 510 -37.86 -18.24 11.96
N ASN A 511 -36.75 -18.95 12.19
CA ASN A 511 -36.12 -19.02 13.50
C ASN A 511 -35.30 -17.75 13.79
N ILE A 512 -35.64 -17.00 14.85
CA ILE A 512 -34.93 -15.76 15.23
C ILE A 512 -33.93 -15.92 16.38
N ASN A 513 -33.61 -17.16 16.80
CA ASN A 513 -32.55 -17.39 17.79
C ASN A 513 -31.16 -17.04 17.21
N SER A 514 -30.30 -16.40 18.01
CA SER A 514 -28.92 -16.04 17.67
C SER A 514 -27.96 -16.34 18.85
N ASN A 515 -26.67 -16.08 18.66
CA ASN A 515 -25.67 -16.22 19.72
C ASN A 515 -25.84 -15.18 20.86
N VAL A 516 -26.65 -14.15 20.65
CA VAL A 516 -26.88 -13.05 21.60
C VAL A 516 -28.32 -13.05 22.11
N CYS A 517 -29.28 -13.55 21.33
CA CYS A 517 -30.71 -13.50 21.63
C CYS A 517 -31.34 -14.89 21.56
N SER A 518 -31.98 -15.31 22.64
CA SER A 518 -32.72 -16.58 22.72
C SER A 518 -34.21 -16.32 22.85
N VAL A 519 -35.00 -16.94 21.99
CA VAL A 519 -36.46 -16.81 22.00
C VAL A 519 -37.06 -17.57 23.16
N ASP A 520 -37.78 -16.85 24.02
CA ASP A 520 -38.50 -17.46 25.13
C ASP A 520 -39.85 -18.05 24.67
N GLN A 521 -40.60 -17.29 23.86
CA GLN A 521 -41.97 -17.64 23.49
C GLN A 521 -42.42 -17.02 22.15
N TYR A 522 -43.15 -17.78 21.34
CA TYR A 522 -43.90 -17.24 20.19
C TYR A 522 -45.40 -17.16 20.49
N ARG A 523 -46.06 -16.13 19.96
CA ARG A 523 -47.52 -15.95 20.04
C ARG A 523 -48.05 -15.71 18.64
N ILE A 524 -48.90 -16.63 18.17
CA ILE A 524 -49.60 -16.49 16.89
C ILE A 524 -51.03 -16.04 17.17
N GLN A 525 -51.45 -14.98 16.51
CA GLN A 525 -52.82 -14.47 16.56
C GLN A 525 -53.53 -14.79 15.25
N TYR A 526 -54.79 -15.21 15.32
CA TYR A 526 -55.65 -15.43 14.14
C TYR A 526 -57.10 -15.05 14.40
N ARG A 527 -57.82 -14.59 13.37
CA ARG A 527 -59.26 -14.29 13.45
C ARG A 527 -59.93 -14.43 12.09
N GLU A 528 -61.26 -14.57 12.10
CA GLU A 528 -62.05 -14.48 10.87
C GLU A 528 -61.95 -13.06 10.31
N VAL A 529 -61.80 -12.94 8.99
CA VAL A 529 -61.67 -11.62 8.34
C VAL A 529 -62.91 -10.78 8.64
N GLY A 530 -62.69 -9.61 9.26
CA GLY A 530 -63.76 -8.70 9.70
C GLY A 530 -64.21 -8.87 11.16
N ALA A 531 -63.69 -9.86 11.90
CA ALA A 531 -63.92 -9.98 13.34
C ALA A 531 -63.11 -8.95 14.14
N SER A 532 -63.65 -8.47 15.26
CA SER A 532 -62.96 -7.49 16.13
C SER A 532 -61.99 -8.12 17.13
N SER A 533 -62.08 -9.43 17.37
CA SER A 533 -61.29 -10.14 18.40
C SER A 533 -60.34 -11.17 17.80
N TRP A 534 -59.09 -11.16 18.24
CA TRP A 534 -58.09 -12.16 17.89
C TRP A 534 -58.13 -13.36 18.84
N SER A 535 -58.02 -14.56 18.26
CA SER A 535 -57.68 -15.78 19.01
C SER A 535 -56.16 -15.90 19.06
N GLN A 536 -55.61 -16.30 20.21
CA GLN A 536 -54.16 -16.47 20.38
C GLN A 536 -53.79 -17.93 20.64
N LYS A 537 -52.68 -18.38 20.05
CA LYS A 537 -51.98 -19.59 20.43
C LYS A 537 -50.55 -19.26 20.81
N THR A 538 -50.17 -19.72 21.99
CA THR A 538 -48.81 -19.59 22.51
C THR A 538 -48.00 -20.86 22.24
N MET A 539 -46.72 -20.69 21.95
CA MET A 539 -45.74 -21.76 21.77
C MET A 539 -44.63 -21.65 22.80
N SER A 540 -44.15 -22.81 23.26
CA SER A 540 -43.08 -22.92 24.27
C SER A 540 -43.53 -22.56 25.69
N GLY A 541 -42.59 -22.53 26.64
CA GLY A 541 -42.87 -22.42 28.07
C GLY A 541 -43.48 -21.06 28.47
N PRO A 542 -43.89 -20.91 29.75
CA PRO A 542 -44.22 -19.60 30.32
C PRO A 542 -43.05 -18.63 30.17
N VAL A 543 -43.37 -17.34 30.03
CA VAL A 543 -42.35 -16.29 29.95
C VAL A 543 -41.43 -16.37 31.17
N GLY A 544 -40.12 -16.39 30.96
CA GLY A 544 -39.10 -16.45 32.00
C GLY A 544 -38.75 -17.87 32.49
N SER A 545 -39.04 -18.91 31.70
CA SER A 545 -38.72 -20.30 32.12
C SER A 545 -37.24 -20.67 32.02
N CYS A 546 -36.39 -19.80 31.44
CA CYS A 546 -34.92 -19.83 31.30
C CYS A 546 -34.26 -21.14 30.85
N ASN A 547 -35.00 -22.22 30.61
CA ASN A 547 -34.38 -23.53 30.55
C ASN A 547 -34.02 -23.98 29.14
N PHE A 548 -34.69 -23.56 28.06
CA PHE A 548 -34.23 -23.83 26.69
C PHE A 548 -34.82 -22.82 25.70
N ALA A 549 -33.98 -22.21 24.86
CA ALA A 549 -34.41 -21.36 23.75
C ALA A 549 -35.42 -22.09 22.85
N SER A 550 -36.56 -21.46 22.56
CA SER A 550 -37.64 -22.02 21.75
C SER A 550 -37.20 -22.24 20.30
N GLN A 551 -36.98 -23.49 19.91
CA GLN A 551 -36.61 -23.88 18.54
C GLN A 551 -37.80 -24.17 17.62
N LYS A 552 -39.03 -23.80 18.02
CA LYS A 552 -40.24 -24.05 17.23
C LYS A 552 -40.41 -23.01 16.13
N THR A 553 -40.72 -23.46 14.93
CA THR A 553 -40.93 -22.63 13.72
C THR A 553 -42.31 -22.85 13.09
N ASP A 554 -43.20 -23.60 13.75
CA ASP A 554 -44.54 -23.89 13.28
C ASP A 554 -45.57 -24.07 14.40
N LYS A 555 -46.85 -23.81 14.11
CA LYS A 555 -47.99 -24.10 15.00
C LYS A 555 -49.25 -24.49 14.24
N LEU A 556 -49.79 -25.66 14.58
CA LEU A 556 -51.10 -26.13 14.14
C LEU A 556 -52.25 -25.41 14.88
N ILE A 557 -53.16 -24.81 14.12
CA ILE A 557 -54.42 -24.21 14.54
C ILE A 557 -55.56 -25.17 14.19
N LEU A 558 -56.44 -25.46 15.16
CA LEU A 558 -57.55 -26.39 15.05
C LEU A 558 -58.89 -25.68 15.27
N ASN A 559 -59.99 -26.34 14.90
CA ASN A 559 -61.38 -25.90 15.08
C ASN A 559 -61.69 -24.59 14.33
N LEU A 560 -61.12 -24.42 13.15
CA LEU A 560 -61.52 -23.35 12.24
C LEU A 560 -62.90 -23.66 11.63
N THR A 561 -63.69 -22.62 11.40
CA THR A 561 -64.99 -22.72 10.73
C THR A 561 -64.75 -23.02 9.25
N ALA A 562 -65.40 -24.06 8.72
CA ALA A 562 -65.26 -24.43 7.31
C ALA A 562 -65.75 -23.32 6.38
N ASN A 563 -65.12 -23.20 5.20
CA ASN A 563 -65.44 -22.18 4.19
C ASN A 563 -65.36 -20.72 4.68
N THR A 564 -64.51 -20.46 5.68
CA THR A 564 -64.33 -19.12 6.26
C THR A 564 -62.90 -18.63 6.04
N ASN A 565 -62.74 -17.35 5.70
CA ASN A 565 -61.43 -16.73 5.53
C ASN A 565 -60.90 -16.20 6.86
N TYR A 566 -59.63 -16.48 7.14
CA TYR A 566 -58.93 -16.03 8.34
C TYR A 566 -57.73 -15.15 7.97
N GLU A 567 -57.43 -14.18 8.84
CA GLU A 567 -56.17 -13.45 8.86
C GLU A 567 -55.35 -13.85 10.11
N TYR A 568 -54.03 -13.75 10.03
CA TYR A 568 -53.08 -14.16 11.07
C TYR A 568 -51.87 -13.23 11.13
N GLN A 569 -51.26 -13.11 12.31
CA GLN A 569 -50.05 -12.34 12.57
C GLN A 569 -49.23 -12.95 13.72
#